data_AF-A0A3B3VR58-F1
#
_entry.id   AF-A0A3B3VR58-F1
#
_cell.length_a   1.000
_cell.length_b   1.000
_cell.length_c   1.000
_cell.angle_alpha   90.00
_cell.angle_beta   90.00
_cell.angle_gamma   90.00
#
_symmetry.space_group_name_H-M   'P 1'
#
loop_
_entity.id
_entity.type
_entity.pdbx_description
1 polymer ?
#
loop_
_entity_poly.entity_id
_entity_poly.type
_entity_poly.pdbx_seq_one_letter_code
_entity_poly.pdbx_strand_id
1 'polypeptide(L)'
;MFCFVFFPACNKTLHTVTIVDDMRDTLIQKNTKVMAITRDLLKMRMIHEETYSEIEARKTNQDKMRELYKSLRASDLVKVAFYDALKEREPNILNSHGKN
;
A
#
# COMPACT_ATOMS: atom_id res chain seq x y z
N MET A 1 -17.75 -5.42 -12.03
CA MET A 1 -17.97 -6.36 -10.91
C MET A 1 -16.62 -6.76 -10.33
N PHE A 2 -16.14 -6.06 -9.31
CA PHE A 2 -15.03 -6.53 -8.48
C PHE A 2 -15.38 -6.19 -7.04
N CYS A 3 -16.21 -7.06 -6.46
CA CYS A 3 -16.56 -7.06 -5.06
C CYS A 3 -15.67 -8.10 -4.38
N PHE A 4 -14.39 -7.75 -4.15
CA PHE A 4 -13.53 -8.52 -3.26
C PHE A 4 -13.57 -7.86 -1.90
N VAL A 5 -14.61 -8.21 -1.15
CA VAL A 5 -14.65 -8.02 0.29
C VAL A 5 -13.74 -9.12 0.86
N PHE A 6 -12.43 -8.93 0.78
CA PHE A 6 -11.48 -9.86 1.37
C PHE A 6 -11.10 -9.34 2.76
N PHE A 7 -11.86 -9.80 3.74
CA PHE A 7 -11.53 -9.72 5.15
C PHE A 7 -10.83 -11.04 5.52
N PRO A 8 -9.53 -11.04 5.91
CA PRO A 8 -9.01 -12.21 6.61
C PRO A 8 -8.21 -11.87 7.89
N ALA A 9 -8.61 -12.58 8.95
CA ALA A 9 -7.81 -13.26 9.96
C ALA A 9 -6.67 -12.50 10.68
N CYS A 10 -6.90 -12.29 11.98
CA CYS A 10 -6.08 -11.66 13.03
C CYS A 10 -4.67 -12.27 13.28
N ASN A 11 -4.19 -13.20 12.44
CA ASN A 11 -2.86 -13.83 12.57
C ASN A 11 -1.92 -13.46 11.40
N LYS A 12 -2.45 -13.31 10.17
CA LYS A 12 -1.64 -13.01 8.97
C LYS A 12 -1.17 -11.56 8.90
N THR A 13 -1.79 -10.68 9.68
CA THR A 13 -1.63 -9.22 9.69
C THR A 13 -0.23 -8.78 10.11
N LEU A 14 0.39 -9.46 11.09
CA LEU A 14 1.66 -8.97 11.65
C LEU A 14 2.85 -9.12 10.69
N HIS A 15 2.94 -10.26 9.99
CA HIS A 15 4.04 -10.52 9.04
C HIS A 15 3.91 -9.68 7.77
N THR A 16 2.70 -9.35 7.34
CA THR A 16 2.49 -8.47 6.19
C THR A 16 2.83 -7.02 6.53
N VAL A 17 2.53 -6.57 7.76
CA VAL A 17 2.88 -5.24 8.27
C VAL A 17 4.39 -5.01 8.26
N THR A 18 5.20 -5.98 8.70
CA THR A 18 6.66 -5.87 8.70
C THR A 18 7.23 -5.86 7.27
N ILE A 19 6.71 -6.70 6.37
CA ILE A 19 7.14 -6.71 4.96
C ILE A 19 6.86 -5.35 4.30
N VAL A 20 5.69 -4.75 4.55
CA VAL A 20 5.32 -3.45 3.96
C VAL A 20 6.27 -2.33 4.44
N ASP A 21 6.71 -2.39 5.70
CA ASP A 21 7.68 -1.45 6.26
C ASP A 21 9.09 -1.65 5.67
N ASP A 22 9.55 -2.89 5.49
CA ASP A 22 10.85 -3.20 4.85
C ASP A 22 10.88 -2.86 3.35
N MET A 23 9.78 -3.09 2.64
CA MET A 23 9.66 -2.80 1.20
C MET A 23 9.55 -1.30 0.89
N ARG A 24 9.40 -0.44 1.91
CA ARG A 24 9.23 1.01 1.75
C ARG A 24 10.29 1.64 0.88
N ASP A 25 11.56 1.35 1.16
CA ASP A 25 12.66 1.97 0.43
C ASP A 25 12.73 1.49 -1.03
N THR A 26 12.44 0.21 -1.25
CA THR A 26 12.36 -0.39 -2.59
C THR A 26 11.25 0.24 -3.42
N LEU A 27 10.06 0.44 -2.84
CA LEU A 27 8.90 1.04 -3.50
C LEU A 27 9.11 2.52 -3.82
N ILE A 28 9.78 3.25 -2.92
CA ILE A 28 10.17 4.65 -3.15
C ILE A 28 11.20 4.75 -4.27
N GLN A 29 12.20 3.85 -4.32
CA GLN A 29 13.22 3.84 -5.35
C GLN A 29 12.69 3.41 -6.73
N LYS A 30 11.85 2.37 -6.78
CA LYS A 30 11.31 1.83 -8.05
C LYS A 30 10.23 2.72 -8.69
N ASN A 31 9.84 3.81 -8.03
CA ASN A 31 8.82 4.73 -8.55
C ASN A 31 7.53 3.99 -8.95
N THR A 32 7.17 2.97 -8.16
CA THR A 32 5.96 2.18 -8.32
C THR A 32 4.76 3.10 -8.44
N LYS A 33 3.76 2.74 -9.27
CA LYS A 33 2.62 3.61 -9.63
C LYS A 33 1.77 3.98 -8.40
N VAL A 34 2.24 4.94 -7.60
CA VAL A 34 1.67 5.32 -6.30
C VAL A 34 0.20 5.65 -6.44
N MET A 35 -0.12 6.52 -7.40
CA MET A 35 -1.50 6.92 -7.68
C MET A 35 -2.42 5.74 -7.98
N ALA A 36 -1.90 4.68 -8.60
CA ALA A 36 -2.69 3.50 -8.93
C ALA A 36 -3.00 2.65 -7.69
N ILE A 37 -2.06 2.56 -6.74
CA ILE A 37 -2.25 1.87 -5.46
C ILE A 37 -3.12 2.72 -4.52
N THR A 38 -2.84 4.02 -4.40
CA THR A 38 -3.65 4.97 -3.62
C THR A 38 -5.10 4.97 -4.10
N ARG A 39 -5.34 4.90 -5.41
CA ARG A 39 -6.69 4.77 -5.97
C ARG A 39 -7.38 3.46 -5.56
N ASP A 40 -6.66 2.36 -5.48
CA ASP A 40 -7.27 1.09 -5.04
C ASP A 40 -7.61 1.12 -3.56
N LEU A 41 -6.72 1.69 -2.74
CA LEU A 41 -7.02 1.95 -1.33
C LEU A 41 -8.26 2.85 -1.14
N LEU A 42 -8.41 3.87 -1.98
CA LEU A 42 -9.59 4.74 -1.99
C LEU A 42 -10.85 3.94 -2.36
N LYS A 43 -10.79 3.10 -3.40
CA LYS A 43 -11.90 2.22 -3.80
C LYS A 43 -12.28 1.23 -2.71
N MET A 44 -11.29 0.72 -1.97
CA MET A 44 -11.48 -0.18 -0.82
C MET A 44 -11.95 0.56 0.44
N ARG A 45 -12.13 1.90 0.37
CA ARG A 45 -12.47 2.78 1.50
C ARG A 45 -11.50 2.65 2.69
N MET A 46 -10.24 2.35 2.39
CA MET A 46 -9.18 2.24 3.40
C MET A 46 -8.55 3.60 3.71
N ILE A 47 -8.66 4.54 2.78
CA ILE A 47 -8.25 5.94 2.93
C ILE A 47 -9.41 6.86 2.53
N HIS A 48 -9.45 8.07 3.08
CA HIS A 48 -10.44 9.07 2.73
C HIS A 48 -10.02 9.85 1.48
N GLU A 49 -10.99 10.46 0.79
CA GLU A 49 -10.74 11.33 -0.37
C GLU A 49 -9.82 12.50 -0.01
N GLU A 50 -9.93 13.06 1.21
CA GLU A 50 -9.05 14.11 1.71
C GLU A 50 -7.58 13.65 1.70
N THR A 51 -7.30 12.49 2.28
CA THR A 51 -5.97 11.88 2.27
C THR A 51 -5.49 11.57 0.85
N TYR A 52 -6.39 11.12 -0.03
CA TYR A 52 -6.06 10.91 -1.44
C TYR A 52 -5.64 12.22 -2.12
N SER A 53 -6.38 13.31 -1.91
CA SER A 53 -6.06 14.62 -2.48
C SER A 53 -4.75 15.20 -1.92
N GLU A 54 -4.47 15.03 -0.63
CA GLU A 54 -3.19 15.41 -0.03
C GLU A 54 -2.00 14.67 -0.64
N ILE A 55 -2.16 13.37 -0.87
CA ILE A 55 -1.16 12.55 -1.56
C ILE A 55 -1.03 13.02 -3.01
N GLU A 56 -2.14 13.20 -3.73
CA GLU A 56 -2.13 13.62 -5.13
C GLU A 56 -1.45 14.99 -5.33
N ALA A 57 -1.65 15.91 -4.39
CA ALA A 57 -1.07 17.26 -4.39
C ALA A 57 0.45 17.28 -4.24
N ARG A 58 1.10 16.18 -3.83
CA ARG A 58 2.57 16.12 -3.78
C ARG A 58 3.17 16.16 -5.20
N LYS A 59 4.31 16.84 -5.35
CA LYS A 59 5.00 16.99 -6.65
C LYS A 59 5.67 15.70 -7.13
N THR A 60 6.34 14.98 -6.24
CA THR A 60 7.11 13.78 -6.61
C THR A 60 6.41 12.52 -6.16
N ASN A 61 6.49 11.45 -6.94
CA ASN A 61 5.95 10.15 -6.55
C ASN A 61 6.62 9.60 -5.27
N GLN A 62 7.86 9.97 -5.00
CA GLN A 62 8.55 9.60 -3.77
C GLN A 62 7.89 10.25 -2.55
N ASP A 63 7.57 11.54 -2.63
CA ASP A 63 6.84 12.25 -1.57
C ASP A 63 5.42 11.68 -1.40
N LYS A 64 4.77 11.30 -2.52
CA LYS A 64 3.47 10.61 -2.49
C LYS A 64 3.53 9.33 -1.68
N MET A 65 4.53 8.47 -1.92
CA MET A 65 4.70 7.25 -1.12
C MET A 65 4.99 7.59 0.34
N ARG A 66 5.87 8.55 0.62
CA ARG A 66 6.18 8.93 2.01
C ARG A 66 4.94 9.35 2.78
N GLU A 67 4.04 10.11 2.14
CA GLU A 67 2.78 10.53 2.76
C GLU A 67 1.81 9.35 2.91
N LEU A 68 1.65 8.51 1.87
CA LEU A 68 0.84 7.31 1.94
C LEU A 68 1.29 6.38 3.10
N TYR A 69 2.59 6.21 3.29
CA TYR A 69 3.15 5.44 4.40
C TYR A 69 2.83 6.00 5.78
N LYS A 70 2.70 7.32 5.93
CA LYS A 70 2.25 7.91 7.20
C LYS A 70 0.79 7.55 7.47
N SER A 71 -0.07 7.60 6.44
CA SER A 71 -1.46 7.18 6.55
C SER A 71 -1.57 5.68 6.85
N LEU A 72 -0.70 4.85 6.27
CA LEU A 72 -0.61 3.41 6.55
C LEU A 72 -0.17 3.10 8.00
N ARG A 73 0.66 3.94 8.61
CA ARG A 73 1.06 3.79 10.03
C ARG A 73 -0.09 3.98 11.02
N ALA A 74 -1.20 4.58 10.60
CA ALA A 74 -2.35 4.78 11.47
C ALA A 74 -3.13 3.49 11.75
N SER A 75 -3.04 2.47 10.88
CA SER A 75 -3.77 1.21 11.04
C SER A 75 -3.14 0.04 10.28
N ASP A 76 -2.88 -1.05 10.98
CA ASP A 76 -2.33 -2.29 10.40
C ASP A 76 -3.26 -2.91 9.34
N LEU A 77 -4.57 -2.69 9.44
CA LEU A 77 -5.53 -3.17 8.43
C LEU A 77 -5.30 -2.51 7.07
N VAL A 78 -4.95 -1.22 7.06
CA VAL A 78 -4.66 -0.48 5.82
C VAL A 78 -3.36 -0.99 5.20
N LYS A 79 -2.37 -1.39 6.02
CA LYS A 79 -1.14 -2.04 5.54
C LYS A 79 -1.41 -3.38 4.85
N VAL A 80 -2.33 -4.19 5.37
CA VAL A 80 -2.72 -5.45 4.71
C VAL A 80 -3.40 -5.20 3.38
N ALA A 81 -4.36 -4.28 3.34
CA ALA A 81 -5.03 -3.93 2.08
C ALA A 81 -4.03 -3.38 1.04
N PHE A 82 -3.05 -2.59 1.48
CA PHE A 82 -1.96 -2.11 0.62
C PHE A 82 -1.12 -3.25 0.08
N TYR A 83 -0.75 -4.22 0.93
CA TYR A 83 -0.01 -5.40 0.51
C TYR A 83 -0.76 -6.22 -0.54
N ASP A 84 -2.07 -6.42 -0.36
CA ASP A 84 -2.90 -7.16 -1.32
C ASP A 84 -3.00 -6.42 -2.67
N ALA A 85 -3.22 -5.10 -2.65
CA ALA A 85 -3.24 -4.28 -3.86
C ALA A 85 -1.88 -4.29 -4.59
N LEU A 86 -0.77 -4.26 -3.82
CA LEU A 86 0.58 -4.35 -4.38
C LEU A 86 0.84 -5.73 -5.00
N LYS A 87 0.36 -6.80 -4.37
CA LYS A 87 0.47 -8.17 -4.88
C LYS A 87 -0.29 -8.36 -6.19
N GLU A 88 -1.46 -7.75 -6.32
CA GLU A 88 -2.27 -7.82 -7.54
C GLU A 88 -1.64 -7.05 -8.70
N ARG A 89 -1.10 -5.85 -8.44
CA ARG A 89 -0.54 -4.99 -9.50
C ARG A 89 0.91 -5.32 -9.87
N GLU A 90 1.76 -5.54 -8.87
CA GLU A 90 3.21 -5.63 -9.05
C GLU A 90 3.81 -6.79 -8.24
N PRO A 91 3.43 -8.05 -8.53
CA PRO A 91 3.96 -9.23 -7.83
C PRO A 91 5.49 -9.36 -7.96
N ASN A 92 6.08 -8.77 -9.00
CA ASN A 92 7.53 -8.79 -9.24
C ASN A 92 8.34 -8.08 -8.14
N ILE A 93 7.76 -7.09 -7.47
CA ILE A 93 8.45 -6.39 -6.38
C ILE A 93 8.47 -7.26 -5.12
N LEU A 94 7.41 -8.02 -4.85
CA LEU A 94 7.34 -8.97 -3.73
C LEU A 94 8.31 -10.13 -3.90
N ASN A 95 8.44 -10.66 -5.12
CA ASN A 95 9.36 -11.77 -5.40
C ASN A 95 10.84 -11.40 -5.20
N SER A 96 11.19 -10.11 -5.21
CA SER A 96 12.56 -9.65 -4.94
C SER A 96 12.90 -9.65 -3.44
N HIS A 97 11.90 -9.72 -2.55
CA HIS A 97 12.07 -9.58 -1.10
C HIS A 97 11.64 -10.84 -0.31
N GLY A 98 10.92 -11.78 -0.94
CA GLY A 98 10.39 -13.00 -0.32
C GLY A 98 11.37 -14.18 -0.19
N LYS A 99 12.68 -13.94 -0.24
CA LYS A 99 13.72 -14.94 0.03
C LYS A 99 14.51 -14.53 1.27
N ASN A 100 13.94 -14.75 2.45
CA ASN A 100 14.73 -15.03 3.66
C ASN A 100 13.88 -15.83 4.65
#